data_AF-A0AA37QQH4-F1
#
_entry.id   AF-A0AA37QQH4-F1
#
_cell.length_a   1.000
_cell.length_b   1.000
_cell.length_c   1.000
_cell.angle_alpha   90.00
_cell.angle_beta   90.00
_cell.angle_gamma   90.00
#
_symmetry.space_group_name_H-M   'P 1'
#
loop_
_entity.id
_entity.type
_entity.pdbx_description
1 polymer ?
#
loop_
_entity_poly.entity_id
_entity_poly.type
_entity_poly.pdbx_seq_one_letter_code
_entity_poly.pdbx_strand_id
1 'polypeptide(L)'
;MKKKKKSFPKKSALLLTASALLLIGSTVGSTRAALTYYSENYSAQIEMQNIGVSLLENGDVVSSQDFTSKNQKEVKDGELLTGLLGKDEKFAPGKKYKEELSVQNSGNIDTFVRVILTKSWQNKEGKKNTTLSPDLIELNFLTANGWVVADQQTTDERTVLYYTKAVKAGDTTPALSDTLRIDPKIATDVEKTVKDNTITYTYKYGNYTFHIDAEVDAVQTHNAKDAIKSAWGVDVNVSDDETTMSLQ
;
A
#
# COMPACT_ATOMS: atom_id res chain seq x y z
N MET A 1 -18.30 55.57 91.27
CA MET A 1 -17.22 54.59 91.01
C MET A 1 -16.25 55.16 89.98
N LYS A 2 -14.97 55.39 90.33
CA LYS A 2 -13.95 55.94 89.40
C LYS A 2 -13.48 54.86 88.42
N LYS A 3 -13.69 55.03 87.10
CA LYS A 3 -13.13 54.14 86.06
C LYS A 3 -11.65 54.51 85.81
N LYS A 4 -10.73 53.59 86.09
CA LYS A 4 -9.30 53.73 85.77
C LYS A 4 -9.11 53.71 84.24
N LYS A 5 -8.53 54.76 83.65
CA LYS A 5 -8.02 54.72 82.27
C LYS A 5 -6.80 53.79 82.23
N LYS A 6 -6.91 52.65 81.55
CA LYS A 6 -5.75 51.80 81.25
C LYS A 6 -4.93 52.49 80.16
N SER A 7 -3.80 53.07 80.56
CA SER A 7 -2.78 53.56 79.62
C SER A 7 -2.14 52.36 78.94
N PHE A 8 -2.30 52.24 77.63
CA PHE A 8 -1.54 51.27 76.85
C PHE A 8 -0.03 51.60 76.99
N PRO A 9 0.84 50.64 77.37
CA PRO A 9 2.25 50.92 77.53
C PRO A 9 2.88 51.26 76.17
N LYS A 10 3.58 52.39 76.09
CA LYS A 10 4.20 52.91 74.85
C LYS A 10 5.11 51.89 74.15
N LYS A 11 5.72 50.96 74.91
CA LYS A 11 6.54 49.85 74.39
C LYS A 11 5.72 48.80 73.63
N SER A 12 4.48 48.52 74.06
CA SER A 12 3.59 47.59 73.34
C SER A 12 2.98 48.21 72.09
N ALA A 13 2.71 49.52 72.11
CA ALA A 13 2.27 50.25 70.91
C ALA A 13 3.38 50.32 69.85
N LEU A 14 4.64 50.50 70.27
CA LEU A 14 5.81 50.48 69.40
C LEU A 14 6.06 49.08 68.80
N LEU A 15 5.89 48.02 69.59
CA LEU A 15 6.00 46.65 69.10
C LEU A 15 4.88 46.30 68.11
N LEU A 16 3.64 46.71 68.37
CA LEU A 16 2.52 46.49 67.44
C LEU A 16 2.69 47.24 66.11
N THR A 17 3.25 48.46 66.14
CA THR A 17 3.56 49.22 64.92
C THR A 17 4.74 48.63 64.17
N ALA A 18 5.77 48.15 64.85
CA ALA A 18 6.87 47.40 64.23
C ALA A 18 6.39 46.08 63.59
N SER A 19 5.50 45.33 64.25
CA SER A 19 4.90 44.11 63.70
C SER A 19 4.02 44.40 62.48
N ALA A 20 3.24 45.50 62.51
CA ALA A 20 2.43 45.90 61.36
C ALA A 20 3.29 46.31 60.16
N LEU A 21 4.41 47.01 60.38
CA LEU A 21 5.37 47.36 59.32
C LEU A 21 6.08 46.13 58.75
N LEU A 22 6.48 45.16 59.61
CA LEU A 22 7.04 43.88 59.17
C LEU A 22 6.02 43.06 58.35
N LEU A 23 4.74 43.09 58.72
CA LEU A 23 3.67 42.41 57.97
C LEU A 23 3.38 43.08 56.61
N ILE A 24 3.56 44.40 56.49
CA ILE A 24 3.40 45.09 55.21
C ILE A 24 4.62 44.80 54.30
N GLY A 25 5.82 44.64 54.87
CA GLY A 25 7.04 44.26 54.14
C GLY A 25 7.18 42.77 53.79
N SER A 26 6.41 41.88 54.41
CA SER A 26 6.50 40.43 54.19
C SER A 26 5.70 39.91 52.98
N THR A 27 5.15 40.80 52.15
CA THR A 27 4.48 40.41 50.89
C THR A 27 5.44 40.17 49.74
N VAL A 28 6.75 40.42 49.90
CA VAL A 28 7.77 40.05 48.92
C VAL A 28 8.49 38.80 49.41
N GLY A 29 8.21 37.66 48.78
CA GLY A 29 8.97 36.43 48.98
C GLY A 29 8.25 35.34 49.77
N SER A 30 6.91 35.33 49.80
CA SER A 30 6.23 34.05 49.97
C SER A 30 6.65 33.18 48.80
N THR A 31 7.43 32.15 49.11
CA THR A 31 7.83 31.08 48.20
C THR A 31 6.59 30.54 47.51
N ARG A 32 6.22 31.12 46.37
CA ARG A 32 5.47 30.42 45.36
C ARG A 32 6.47 29.42 44.80
N ALA A 33 6.56 28.26 45.43
CA ALA A 33 6.83 27.06 44.66
C ALA A 33 5.62 26.92 43.72
N ALA A 34 5.62 27.67 42.61
CA ALA A 34 4.93 27.22 41.45
C ALA A 34 5.69 25.96 41.05
N LEU A 35 5.14 24.80 41.41
CA LEU A 35 5.53 23.53 40.82
C LEU A 35 5.19 23.64 39.34
N THR A 36 6.04 24.35 38.61
CA THR A 36 6.11 24.29 37.16
C THR A 36 6.90 23.03 36.87
N TYR A 37 6.26 21.91 37.19
CA TYR A 37 6.58 20.65 36.54
C TYR A 37 6.08 20.79 35.11
N TYR A 38 6.76 21.60 34.32
CA TYR A 38 6.79 21.33 32.91
C TYR A 38 7.56 20.02 32.82
N SER A 39 6.83 18.91 32.81
CA SER A 39 7.23 17.85 31.89
C SER A 39 7.52 18.58 30.59
N GLU A 40 8.78 18.67 30.18
CA GLU A 40 9.07 18.84 28.77
C GLU A 40 8.29 17.71 28.13
N ASN A 41 7.11 18.04 27.59
CA ASN A 41 6.34 17.08 26.84
C ASN A 41 7.26 16.77 25.68
N TYR A 42 8.04 15.71 25.85
CA TYR A 42 8.73 15.07 24.77
C TYR A 42 7.59 14.54 23.93
N SER A 43 7.08 15.39 23.03
CA SER A 43 6.28 14.96 21.90
C SER A 43 7.25 14.16 21.06
N ALA A 44 7.53 12.93 21.49
CA ALA A 44 8.05 11.91 20.63
C ALA A 44 6.99 11.77 19.55
N GLN A 45 7.26 12.35 18.38
CA GLN A 45 6.52 12.03 17.20
C GLN A 45 6.89 10.58 16.88
N ILE A 46 6.06 9.64 17.34
CA ILE A 46 6.19 8.23 16.97
C ILE A 46 5.78 8.17 15.51
N GLU A 47 6.76 8.22 14.61
CA GLU A 47 6.55 7.90 13.20
C GLU A 47 6.30 6.39 13.10
N MET A 48 5.08 6.01 12.73
CA MET A 48 4.76 4.60 12.52
C MET A 48 5.35 4.16 11.18
N GLN A 49 6.02 3.01 11.18
CA GLN A 49 6.49 2.35 9.97
C GLN A 49 5.31 1.65 9.31
N ASN A 50 4.94 2.11 8.12
CA ASN A 50 3.79 1.65 7.37
C ASN A 50 4.24 1.09 6.02
N ILE A 51 3.77 -0.12 5.70
CA ILE A 51 3.92 -0.72 4.37
C ILE A 51 2.79 -0.20 3.49
N GLY A 52 3.12 0.67 2.54
CA GLY A 52 2.19 1.15 1.51
C GLY A 52 2.65 0.70 0.14
N VAL A 53 1.70 0.30 -0.71
CA VAL A 53 1.99 -0.07 -2.10
C VAL A 53 0.93 0.43 -3.06
N SER A 54 1.39 0.83 -4.24
CA SER A 54 0.55 1.26 -5.35
C SER A 54 0.88 0.45 -6.60
N LEU A 55 -0.15 -0.08 -7.27
CA LEU A 55 -0.06 -0.61 -8.62
C LEU A 55 -0.20 0.54 -9.61
N LEU A 56 0.73 0.61 -10.56
CA LEU A 56 0.72 1.58 -11.64
C LEU A 56 0.48 0.87 -12.98
N GLU A 57 -0.45 1.39 -13.76
CA GLU A 57 -0.72 1.00 -15.14
C GLU A 57 -0.31 2.14 -16.07
N ASN A 58 0.62 1.87 -16.98
CA ASN A 58 1.15 2.84 -17.94
C ASN A 58 1.70 4.15 -17.30
N GLY A 59 2.11 4.06 -16.04
CA GLY A 59 2.65 5.17 -15.24
C GLY A 59 1.64 5.85 -14.31
N ASP A 60 0.35 5.52 -14.42
CA ASP A 60 -0.70 6.08 -13.58
C ASP A 60 -1.08 5.12 -12.45
N VAL A 61 -1.28 5.65 -11.23
CA VAL A 61 -1.72 4.83 -10.09
C VAL A 61 -3.15 4.36 -10.29
N VAL A 62 -3.34 3.05 -10.48
CA VAL A 62 -4.65 2.43 -10.68
C VAL A 62 -5.26 1.95 -9.37
N SER A 63 -4.47 1.28 -8.52
CA SER A 63 -4.90 0.75 -7.22
C SER A 63 -3.81 1.00 -6.17
N SER A 64 -4.19 1.30 -4.94
CA SER A 64 -3.23 1.49 -3.85
C SER A 64 -3.78 1.15 -2.47
N GLN A 65 -2.86 0.80 -1.59
CA GLN A 65 -3.08 0.74 -0.16
C GLN A 65 -2.02 1.60 0.53
N ASP A 66 -2.44 2.75 1.03
CA ASP A 66 -1.57 3.80 1.57
C ASP A 66 -1.95 4.19 3.00
N PHE A 67 -1.14 5.07 3.58
CA PHE A 67 -1.38 5.64 4.89
C PHE A 67 -1.24 7.15 4.84
N THR A 68 -2.24 7.86 5.37
CA THR A 68 -2.19 9.32 5.51
C THR A 68 -1.15 9.73 6.56
N SER A 69 -0.81 11.02 6.62
CA SER A 69 0.06 11.60 7.66
C SER A 69 -0.45 11.42 9.10
N LYS A 70 -1.69 10.97 9.27
CA LYS A 70 -2.29 10.60 10.56
C LYS A 70 -2.31 9.08 10.80
N ASN A 71 -1.56 8.30 10.03
CA ASN A 71 -1.53 6.84 10.05
C ASN A 71 -2.90 6.18 9.81
N GLN A 72 -3.78 6.83 9.04
CA GLN A 72 -5.05 6.25 8.62
C GLN A 72 -4.88 5.54 7.28
N LYS A 73 -5.29 4.28 7.21
CA LYS A 73 -5.28 3.48 5.99
C LYS A 73 -6.21 4.10 4.95
N GLU A 74 -5.70 4.30 3.75
CA GLU A 74 -6.43 4.74 2.56
C GLU A 74 -6.30 3.64 1.50
N VAL A 75 -7.43 3.24 0.90
CA VAL A 75 -7.45 2.19 -0.13
C VAL A 75 -8.14 2.76 -1.35
N LYS A 76 -7.49 2.61 -2.50
CA LYS A 76 -8.03 2.91 -3.80
C LYS A 76 -8.11 1.61 -4.59
N ASP A 77 -9.31 1.19 -4.93
CA ASP A 77 -9.54 0.08 -5.85
C ASP A 77 -9.81 0.64 -7.25
N GLY A 78 -9.07 0.15 -8.25
CA GLY A 78 -9.21 0.57 -9.64
C GLY A 78 -9.31 -0.61 -10.59
N GLU A 79 -9.73 -0.32 -11.82
CA GLU A 79 -9.88 -1.29 -12.90
C GLU A 79 -8.73 -1.13 -13.90
N LEU A 80 -8.12 -2.26 -14.28
CA LEU A 80 -7.09 -2.29 -15.31
C LEU A 80 -7.69 -2.13 -16.71
N LEU A 81 -6.85 -1.80 -17.68
CA LEU A 81 -7.11 -1.77 -19.12
C LEU A 81 -8.13 -0.73 -19.55
N THR A 82 -8.49 0.21 -18.67
CA THR A 82 -9.44 1.30 -18.98
C THR A 82 -8.89 2.23 -20.07
N GLY A 83 -7.57 2.31 -20.19
CA GLY A 83 -6.85 3.07 -21.22
C GLY A 83 -6.27 2.24 -22.36
N LEU A 84 -6.64 0.96 -22.51
CA LEU A 84 -6.00 0.04 -23.46
C LEU A 84 -6.13 0.48 -24.94
N LEU A 85 -7.24 1.14 -25.28
CA LEU A 85 -7.55 1.57 -26.65
C LEU A 85 -7.56 3.10 -26.76
N GLY A 86 -7.02 3.63 -27.85
CA GLY A 86 -7.22 5.03 -28.22
C GLY A 86 -8.68 5.37 -28.50
N LYS A 87 -9.02 6.67 -28.50
CA LYS A 87 -10.40 7.20 -28.62
C LYS A 87 -11.25 6.60 -29.76
N ASP A 88 -10.64 6.22 -30.86
CA ASP A 88 -11.31 5.65 -32.04
C ASP A 88 -10.73 4.28 -32.45
N GLU A 89 -9.94 3.66 -31.57
CA GLU A 89 -9.29 2.39 -31.84
C GLU A 89 -10.22 1.22 -31.53
N LYS A 90 -10.25 0.24 -32.44
CA LYS A 90 -10.97 -1.02 -32.21
C LYS A 90 -9.99 -2.09 -31.79
N PHE A 91 -10.41 -2.87 -30.80
CA PHE A 91 -9.70 -4.08 -30.43
C PHE A 91 -9.58 -5.04 -31.62
N ALA A 92 -8.37 -5.52 -31.86
CA ALA A 92 -7.98 -6.48 -32.87
C ALA A 92 -7.14 -7.60 -32.24
N PRO A 93 -7.55 -8.89 -32.38
CA PRO A 93 -6.74 -10.02 -31.95
C PRO A 93 -5.38 -10.04 -32.68
N GLY A 94 -4.34 -10.47 -31.99
CA GLY A 94 -2.97 -10.53 -32.51
C GLY A 94 -2.19 -9.21 -32.47
N LYS A 95 -2.87 -8.07 -32.29
CA LYS A 95 -2.20 -6.79 -32.06
C LYS A 95 -1.63 -6.75 -30.63
N LYS A 96 -0.42 -6.19 -30.49
CA LYS A 96 0.17 -5.83 -29.20
C LYS A 96 -0.29 -4.43 -28.81
N TYR A 97 -0.86 -4.31 -27.63
CA TYR A 97 -1.23 -3.05 -26.99
C TYR A 97 -0.21 -2.75 -25.90
N LYS A 98 0.07 -1.47 -25.68
CA LYS A 98 0.93 -1.05 -24.57
C LYS A 98 0.21 -1.39 -23.26
N GLU A 99 0.88 -2.11 -22.37
CA GLU A 99 0.37 -2.48 -21.07
C GLU A 99 1.53 -2.65 -20.07
N GLU A 100 1.98 -1.51 -19.55
CA GLU A 100 3.09 -1.43 -18.61
C GLU A 100 2.58 -1.47 -17.17
N LEU A 101 2.77 -2.59 -16.48
CA LEU A 101 2.45 -2.71 -15.05
C LEU A 101 3.72 -2.53 -14.22
N SER A 102 3.64 -1.75 -13.16
CA SER A 102 4.73 -1.57 -12.20
C SER A 102 4.18 -1.35 -10.80
N VAL A 103 5.03 -1.53 -9.79
CA VAL A 103 4.68 -1.32 -8.37
C VAL A 103 5.52 -0.19 -7.80
N GLN A 104 4.87 0.76 -7.14
CA GLN A 104 5.49 1.79 -6.32
C GLN A 104 5.36 1.44 -4.85
N ASN A 105 6.46 1.59 -4.11
CA ASN A 105 6.42 1.59 -2.65
C ASN A 105 6.00 2.98 -2.18
N SER A 106 4.73 3.13 -1.85
CA SER A 106 4.13 4.36 -1.34
C SER A 106 4.16 4.46 0.18
N GLY A 107 4.75 3.46 0.86
CA GLY A 107 5.03 3.47 2.28
C GLY A 107 6.28 4.28 2.65
N ASN A 108 6.67 4.19 3.93
CA ASN A 108 7.82 4.91 4.49
C ASN A 108 8.97 3.99 4.93
N ILE A 109 8.90 2.70 4.59
CA ILE A 109 9.98 1.72 4.80
C ILE A 109 10.27 0.95 3.53
N ASP A 110 11.48 0.40 3.42
CA ASP A 110 11.87 -0.46 2.31
C ASP A 110 11.10 -1.79 2.36
N THR A 111 10.67 -2.27 1.20
CA THR A 111 9.80 -3.46 1.11
C THR A 111 10.20 -4.38 -0.04
N PHE A 112 10.00 -5.68 0.15
CA PHE A 112 9.93 -6.64 -0.96
C PHE A 112 8.51 -6.72 -1.47
N VAL A 113 8.35 -6.82 -2.79
CA VAL A 113 7.04 -6.84 -3.45
C VAL A 113 6.83 -8.10 -4.28
N ARG A 114 5.59 -8.57 -4.29
CA ARG A 114 5.08 -9.66 -5.12
C ARG A 114 3.85 -9.18 -5.86
N VAL A 115 3.72 -9.58 -7.12
CA VAL A 115 2.53 -9.36 -7.93
C VAL A 115 1.93 -10.70 -8.32
N ILE A 116 0.62 -10.82 -8.13
CA ILE A 116 -0.17 -11.97 -8.57
C ILE A 116 -1.11 -11.47 -9.66
N LEU A 117 -0.94 -11.99 -10.87
CA LEU A 117 -1.82 -11.70 -12.00
C LEU A 117 -2.73 -12.89 -12.23
N THR A 118 -4.03 -12.64 -12.34
CA THR A 118 -5.04 -13.65 -12.66
C THR A 118 -5.74 -13.28 -13.96
N LYS A 119 -5.69 -14.19 -14.93
CA LYS A 119 -6.31 -14.04 -16.25
C LYS A 119 -7.55 -14.91 -16.32
N SER A 120 -8.63 -14.38 -16.89
CA SER A 120 -9.85 -15.16 -17.07
C SER A 120 -10.70 -14.70 -18.25
N TRP A 121 -11.59 -15.58 -18.68
CA TRP A 121 -12.66 -15.27 -19.62
C TRP A 121 -13.99 -15.28 -18.88
N GLN A 122 -14.79 -14.23 -19.02
CA GLN A 122 -16.07 -14.09 -18.35
C GLN A 122 -17.20 -13.90 -19.36
N ASN A 123 -18.35 -14.51 -19.09
CA ASN A 123 -19.55 -14.31 -19.90
C ASN A 123 -20.16 -12.91 -19.62
N LYS A 124 -21.24 -12.56 -20.32
CA LYS A 124 -21.95 -11.26 -20.14
C LYS A 124 -22.52 -11.04 -18.73
N GLU A 125 -22.62 -12.09 -17.92
CA GLU A 125 -23.11 -12.04 -16.54
C GLU A 125 -21.95 -11.94 -15.52
N GLY A 126 -20.70 -11.83 -15.99
CA GLY A 126 -19.50 -11.79 -15.13
C GLY A 126 -19.06 -13.16 -14.60
N LYS A 127 -19.68 -14.26 -15.07
CA LYS A 127 -19.31 -15.61 -14.63
C LYS A 127 -18.08 -16.09 -15.40
N LYS A 128 -17.01 -16.39 -14.65
CA LYS A 128 -15.79 -17.01 -15.18
C LYS A 128 -16.09 -18.34 -15.86
N ASN A 129 -15.50 -18.53 -17.03
CA ASN A 129 -15.49 -19.77 -17.77
C ASN A 129 -14.10 -20.42 -17.69
N THR A 130 -14.04 -21.57 -17.02
CA THR A 130 -12.80 -22.33 -16.79
C THR A 130 -12.47 -23.32 -17.92
N THR A 131 -13.29 -23.41 -18.98
CA THR A 131 -13.02 -24.25 -20.16
C THR A 131 -12.36 -23.48 -21.30
N LEU A 132 -12.34 -22.15 -21.21
CA LEU A 132 -11.63 -21.27 -22.14
C LEU A 132 -10.19 -21.07 -21.66
N SER A 133 -9.24 -21.10 -22.58
CA SER A 133 -7.83 -21.04 -22.21
C SER A 133 -7.42 -19.60 -21.86
N PRO A 134 -6.96 -19.34 -20.63
CA PRO A 134 -6.42 -18.03 -20.22
C PRO A 134 -5.05 -17.72 -20.88
N ASP A 135 -4.38 -18.72 -21.47
CA ASP A 135 -3.09 -18.54 -22.15
C ASP A 135 -3.21 -17.68 -23.40
N LEU A 136 -4.41 -17.60 -23.99
CA LEU A 136 -4.68 -16.72 -25.12
C LEU A 136 -4.70 -15.24 -24.71
N ILE A 137 -4.65 -14.93 -23.41
CA ILE A 137 -4.42 -13.59 -22.87
C ILE A 137 -2.93 -13.50 -22.54
N GLU A 138 -2.17 -12.86 -23.43
CA GLU A 138 -0.71 -12.83 -23.41
C GLU A 138 -0.22 -11.49 -22.84
N LEU A 139 0.31 -11.50 -21.62
CA LEU A 139 1.14 -10.41 -21.09
C LEU A 139 2.60 -10.72 -21.36
N ASN A 140 3.35 -9.75 -21.89
CA ASN A 140 4.77 -9.90 -22.10
C ASN A 140 5.54 -9.50 -20.83
N PHE A 141 6.02 -10.49 -20.07
CA PHE A 141 6.75 -10.25 -18.82
C PHE A 141 8.23 -9.91 -19.06
N LEU A 142 8.71 -8.89 -18.34
CA LEU A 142 10.09 -8.42 -18.41
C LEU A 142 10.90 -9.02 -17.25
N THR A 143 11.52 -10.19 -17.44
CA THR A 143 12.23 -10.90 -16.35
C THR A 143 13.73 -10.57 -16.24
N ALA A 144 14.29 -9.80 -17.17
CA ALA A 144 15.70 -9.42 -17.17
C ALA A 144 16.02 -8.20 -16.28
N ASN A 145 15.02 -7.60 -15.65
CA ASN A 145 15.14 -6.32 -14.92
C ASN A 145 15.00 -6.46 -13.39
N GLY A 146 14.99 -7.69 -12.87
CA GLY A 146 14.85 -7.98 -11.44
C GLY A 146 13.53 -8.66 -11.07
N TRP A 147 12.54 -8.68 -11.97
CA TRP A 147 11.34 -9.51 -11.82
C TRP A 147 11.64 -10.98 -12.13
N VAL A 148 11.13 -11.89 -11.31
CA VAL A 148 11.24 -13.33 -11.51
C VAL A 148 9.85 -13.95 -11.41
N VAL A 149 9.50 -14.78 -12.39
CA VAL A 149 8.28 -15.60 -12.36
C VAL A 149 8.52 -16.78 -11.42
N ALA A 150 7.61 -17.00 -10.47
CA ALA A 150 7.63 -18.17 -9.60
C ALA A 150 6.88 -19.32 -10.25
N ASP A 151 7.59 -20.15 -11.01
CA ASP A 151 7.01 -21.26 -11.76
C ASP A 151 6.22 -22.23 -10.87
N GLN A 152 6.71 -22.51 -9.66
CA GLN A 152 6.05 -23.42 -8.71
C GLN A 152 4.72 -22.90 -8.15
N GLN A 153 4.45 -21.60 -8.28
CA GLN A 153 3.21 -20.97 -7.82
C GLN A 153 2.32 -20.50 -8.97
N THR A 154 2.80 -20.65 -10.20
CA THR A 154 2.12 -20.21 -11.42
C THR A 154 1.29 -21.35 -12.00
N THR A 155 0.10 -21.01 -12.48
CA THR A 155 -0.79 -21.86 -13.27
C THR A 155 -1.17 -21.12 -14.56
N ASP A 156 -1.89 -21.79 -15.46
CA ASP A 156 -2.35 -21.18 -16.73
C ASP A 156 -3.13 -19.86 -16.50
N GLU A 157 -3.94 -19.81 -15.43
CA GLU A 157 -4.72 -18.64 -15.06
C GLU A 157 -3.95 -17.63 -14.21
N ARG A 158 -3.05 -18.11 -13.33
CA ARG A 158 -2.44 -17.29 -12.28
C ARG A 158 -0.94 -17.24 -12.44
N THR A 159 -0.36 -16.07 -12.69
CA THR A 159 1.09 -15.85 -12.71
C THR A 159 1.54 -15.11 -11.48
N VAL A 160 2.57 -15.62 -10.80
CA VAL A 160 3.16 -14.97 -9.61
C VAL A 160 4.54 -14.45 -9.96
N LEU A 161 4.78 -13.15 -9.74
CA LEU A 161 6.05 -12.49 -9.97
C LEU A 161 6.59 -11.89 -8.68
N TYR A 162 7.89 -12.04 -8.46
CA TYR A 162 8.61 -11.45 -7.34
C TYR A 162 9.62 -10.44 -7.86
N TYR A 163 9.68 -9.26 -7.24
CA TYR A 163 10.79 -8.34 -7.50
C TYR A 163 11.92 -8.67 -6.53
N THR A 164 13.06 -9.09 -7.07
CA THR A 164 14.19 -9.66 -6.30
C THR A 164 14.99 -8.63 -5.50
N LYS A 165 14.66 -7.35 -5.58
CA LYS A 165 15.34 -6.28 -4.84
C LYS A 165 14.35 -5.57 -3.92
N ALA A 166 14.81 -5.11 -2.78
CA ALA A 166 14.03 -4.22 -1.94
C ALA A 166 13.71 -2.93 -2.71
N VAL A 167 12.44 -2.53 -2.67
CA VAL A 167 11.94 -1.27 -3.22
C VAL A 167 12.01 -0.26 -2.09
N LYS A 168 12.80 0.80 -2.26
CA LYS A 168 12.92 1.84 -1.24
C LYS A 168 11.63 2.62 -1.11
N ALA A 169 11.40 3.22 0.06
CA ALA A 169 10.28 4.13 0.26
C ALA A 169 10.25 5.24 -0.83
N GLY A 170 9.13 5.37 -1.53
CA GLY A 170 8.92 6.30 -2.64
C GLY A 170 9.37 5.81 -4.02
N ASP A 171 10.21 4.76 -4.09
CA ASP A 171 10.72 4.23 -5.36
C ASP A 171 9.68 3.38 -6.08
N THR A 172 9.85 3.28 -7.40
CA THR A 172 9.03 2.43 -8.29
C THR A 172 9.90 1.35 -8.91
N THR A 173 9.37 0.13 -8.94
CA THR A 173 9.99 -0.98 -9.65
C THR A 173 10.06 -0.72 -11.17
N PRO A 174 11.01 -1.33 -11.89
CA PRO A 174 10.90 -1.46 -13.33
C PRO A 174 9.56 -2.11 -13.70
N ALA A 175 9.05 -1.85 -14.91
CA ALA A 175 7.82 -2.49 -15.36
C ALA A 175 7.97 -4.02 -15.39
N LEU A 176 6.97 -4.73 -14.86
CA LEU A 176 6.89 -6.19 -14.88
C LEU A 176 6.37 -6.71 -16.22
N SER A 177 5.61 -5.88 -16.94
CA SER A 177 5.13 -6.12 -18.31
C SER A 177 5.27 -4.88 -19.16
N ASP A 178 5.22 -5.03 -20.49
CA ASP A 178 5.17 -3.89 -21.43
C ASP A 178 4.01 -3.93 -22.43
N THR A 179 3.46 -5.13 -22.68
CA THR A 179 2.46 -5.33 -23.71
C THR A 179 1.45 -6.39 -23.33
N LEU A 180 0.21 -6.15 -23.77
CA LEU A 180 -0.90 -7.09 -23.76
C LEU A 180 -1.24 -7.46 -25.20
N ARG A 181 -1.46 -8.75 -25.45
CA ARG A 181 -1.95 -9.27 -26.72
C ARG A 181 -2.97 -10.37 -26.46
N ILE A 182 -3.99 -10.45 -27.29
CA ILE A 182 -4.85 -11.63 -27.33
C ILE A 182 -4.44 -12.48 -28.53
N ASP A 183 -4.18 -13.77 -28.32
CA ASP A 183 -3.75 -14.71 -29.39
C ASP A 183 -4.82 -14.72 -30.51
N PRO A 184 -4.43 -14.51 -31.79
CA PRO A 184 -5.38 -14.52 -32.91
C PRO A 184 -6.15 -15.84 -33.07
N LYS A 185 -5.74 -16.93 -32.42
CA LYS A 185 -6.48 -18.20 -32.37
C LYS A 185 -7.92 -18.04 -31.88
N ILE A 186 -8.24 -17.00 -31.08
CA ILE A 186 -9.63 -16.73 -30.67
C ILE A 186 -10.57 -16.53 -31.86
N ALA A 187 -10.04 -16.10 -33.02
CA ALA A 187 -10.78 -15.89 -34.25
C ALA A 187 -10.83 -17.13 -35.16
N THR A 188 -10.15 -18.21 -34.81
CA THR A 188 -10.13 -19.46 -35.59
C THR A 188 -10.76 -20.63 -34.84
N ASP A 189 -10.90 -20.54 -33.52
CA ASP A 189 -11.54 -21.56 -32.69
C ASP A 189 -13.08 -21.48 -32.81
N VAL A 190 -13.62 -22.25 -33.75
CA VAL A 190 -15.05 -22.26 -34.11
C VAL A 190 -15.67 -23.64 -33.92
N GLU A 191 -16.84 -23.66 -33.28
CA GLU A 191 -17.70 -24.83 -33.25
C GLU A 191 -18.59 -24.82 -34.49
N LYS A 192 -18.51 -25.90 -35.27
CA LYS A 192 -19.36 -26.12 -36.44
C LYS A 192 -20.57 -26.96 -36.05
N THR A 193 -21.77 -26.39 -36.16
CA THR A 193 -23.03 -27.13 -36.01
C THR A 193 -23.68 -27.31 -37.37
N VAL A 194 -24.07 -28.54 -37.71
CA VAL A 194 -24.84 -28.85 -38.92
C VAL A 194 -26.24 -29.27 -38.50
N LYS A 195 -27.25 -28.49 -38.90
CA LYS A 195 -28.66 -28.86 -38.74
C LYS A 195 -29.36 -28.72 -40.08
N ASP A 196 -30.06 -29.79 -40.46
CA ASP A 196 -30.73 -29.96 -41.75
C ASP A 196 -29.77 -29.71 -42.93
N ASN A 197 -29.74 -28.48 -43.45
CA ASN A 197 -28.87 -28.04 -44.55
C ASN A 197 -28.15 -26.71 -44.25
N THR A 198 -28.19 -26.25 -43.00
CA THR A 198 -27.53 -25.01 -42.54
C THR A 198 -26.28 -25.36 -41.73
N ILE A 199 -25.16 -24.75 -42.11
CA ILE A 199 -23.90 -24.81 -41.36
C ILE A 199 -23.77 -23.52 -40.56
N THR A 200 -23.74 -23.63 -39.24
CA THR A 200 -23.50 -22.51 -38.33
C THR A 200 -22.11 -22.63 -37.72
N TYR A 201 -21.33 -21.55 -37.80
CA TYR A 201 -20.03 -21.42 -37.13
C TYR A 201 -20.20 -20.51 -35.92
N THR A 202 -19.94 -21.03 -34.73
CA THR A 202 -19.97 -20.28 -33.48
C THR A 202 -18.55 -20.12 -32.97
N TYR A 203 -18.07 -18.88 -32.87
CA TYR A 203 -16.76 -18.60 -32.27
C TYR A 203 -16.80 -18.91 -30.77
N LYS A 204 -15.88 -19.76 -30.30
CA LYS A 204 -15.84 -20.23 -28.92
C LYS A 204 -15.74 -19.08 -27.90
N TYR A 205 -15.01 -18.02 -28.27
CA TYR A 205 -14.78 -16.83 -27.44
C TYR A 205 -15.77 -15.69 -27.72
N GLY A 206 -16.65 -15.81 -28.72
CA GLY A 206 -17.43 -14.68 -29.26
C GLY A 206 -18.43 -14.02 -28.29
N ASN A 207 -18.78 -14.69 -27.19
CA ASN A 207 -19.68 -14.17 -26.15
C ASN A 207 -18.98 -13.90 -24.81
N TYR A 208 -17.64 -13.88 -24.80
CA TYR A 208 -16.83 -13.70 -23.61
C TYR A 208 -15.99 -12.44 -23.69
N THR A 209 -15.69 -11.89 -22.51
CA THR A 209 -14.74 -10.79 -22.31
C THR A 209 -13.53 -11.34 -21.56
N PHE A 210 -12.33 -10.83 -21.88
CA PHE A 210 -11.13 -11.19 -21.13
C PHE A 210 -10.99 -10.23 -19.93
N HIS A 211 -10.44 -10.75 -18.84
CA HIS A 211 -10.22 -10.03 -17.59
C HIS A 211 -8.81 -10.33 -17.09
N ILE A 212 -8.17 -9.31 -16.52
CA ILE A 212 -6.89 -9.41 -15.86
C ILE A 212 -7.05 -8.73 -14.50
N ASP A 213 -6.87 -9.50 -13.44
CA ASP A 213 -6.83 -9.02 -12.07
C ASP A 213 -5.37 -8.98 -11.60
N ALA A 214 -4.98 -7.91 -10.92
CA ALA A 214 -3.65 -7.77 -10.34
C ALA A 214 -3.75 -7.52 -8.83
N GLU A 215 -3.03 -8.33 -8.06
CA GLU A 215 -2.87 -8.20 -6.61
C GLU A 215 -1.41 -7.92 -6.30
N VAL A 216 -1.15 -6.92 -5.46
CA VAL A 216 0.19 -6.53 -5.04
C VAL A 216 0.33 -6.76 -3.55
N ASP A 217 1.30 -7.59 -3.18
CA ASP A 217 1.68 -7.82 -1.79
C ASP A 217 3.04 -7.19 -1.51
N ALA A 218 3.20 -6.68 -0.30
CA ALA A 218 4.48 -6.20 0.20
C ALA A 218 4.79 -6.68 1.60
N VAL A 219 6.07 -6.89 1.85
CA VAL A 219 6.63 -7.25 3.16
C VAL A 219 7.83 -6.37 3.46
N GLN A 220 8.04 -6.05 4.73
CA GLN A 220 9.22 -5.31 5.18
C GLN A 220 10.52 -6.09 4.92
N THR A 221 11.64 -5.36 4.81
CA THR A 221 12.97 -5.96 4.66
C THR A 221 13.56 -6.52 5.95
N HIS A 222 13.13 -6.05 7.13
CA HIS A 222 13.71 -6.53 8.38
C HIS A 222 13.23 -7.94 8.75
N ASN A 223 14.18 -8.86 8.94
CA ASN A 223 13.93 -10.30 9.03
C ASN A 223 13.21 -10.82 7.78
N ALA A 224 13.64 -10.34 6.60
CA ALA A 224 12.95 -10.56 5.33
C ALA A 224 12.61 -12.03 5.07
N LYS A 225 13.55 -12.95 5.37
CA LYS A 225 13.34 -14.39 5.15
C LYS A 225 12.11 -14.91 5.90
N ASP A 226 11.98 -14.57 7.18
CA ASP A 226 10.87 -15.01 8.02
C ASP A 226 9.58 -14.26 7.67
N ALA A 227 9.66 -12.96 7.37
CA ALA A 227 8.53 -12.15 6.94
C ALA A 227 7.93 -12.69 5.63
N ILE A 228 8.78 -12.99 4.64
CA ILE A 228 8.40 -13.60 3.36
C ILE A 228 7.81 -14.98 3.59
N LYS A 229 8.43 -15.83 4.40
CA LYS A 229 7.90 -17.15 4.70
C LYS A 229 6.51 -17.07 5.34
N SER A 230 6.32 -16.14 6.28
CA SER A 230 5.07 -15.94 6.99
C SER A 230 3.96 -15.36 6.09
N ALA A 231 4.27 -14.37 5.26
CA ALA A 231 3.26 -13.69 4.44
C ALA A 231 2.95 -14.44 3.14
N TRP A 232 3.98 -15.01 2.51
CA TRP A 232 3.89 -15.57 1.17
C TRP A 232 3.98 -17.09 1.12
N GLY A 233 4.37 -17.74 2.23
CA GLY A 233 4.50 -19.19 2.35
C GLY A 233 5.74 -19.77 1.67
N VAL A 234 6.61 -18.94 1.09
CA VAL A 234 7.75 -19.37 0.28
C VAL A 234 9.07 -19.28 1.04
N ASP A 235 9.97 -20.21 0.75
CA ASP A 235 11.35 -20.14 1.23
C ASP A 235 12.20 -19.34 0.25
N VAL A 236 13.00 -18.43 0.78
CA VAL A 236 13.89 -17.55 0.00
C VAL A 236 15.29 -17.53 0.61
N ASN A 237 16.27 -17.21 -0.24
CA ASN A 237 17.56 -16.70 0.21
C ASN A 237 17.51 -15.18 0.19
N VAL A 238 18.11 -14.55 1.19
CA VAL A 238 18.22 -13.08 1.29
C VAL A 238 19.69 -12.74 1.47
N SER A 239 20.15 -11.64 0.87
CA SER A 239 21.52 -11.14 1.07
C SER A 239 21.76 -10.68 2.51
N ASP A 240 23.03 -10.65 2.93
CA ASP A 240 23.42 -10.27 4.30
C ASP A 240 22.96 -8.85 4.69
N ASP A 241 22.77 -7.96 3.71
CA ASP A 241 22.28 -6.60 3.88
C ASP A 241 20.75 -6.46 3.77
N GLU A 242 20.02 -7.57 3.60
CA GLU A 242 18.56 -7.64 3.44
C GLU A 242 17.99 -6.83 2.25
N THR A 243 18.81 -6.52 1.24
CA THR A 243 18.39 -5.70 0.08
C THR A 243 18.01 -6.52 -1.16
N THR A 244 18.36 -7.80 -1.20
CA THR A 244 18.05 -8.68 -2.34
C THR A 244 17.58 -10.06 -1.88
N MET A 245 16.74 -10.69 -2.69
CA MET A 245 16.24 -12.04 -2.44
C MET A 245 16.28 -12.92 -3.70
N SER A 246 16.37 -14.22 -3.50
CA SER A 246 16.16 -15.23 -4.54
C SER A 246 15.20 -16.31 -4.04
N LEU A 247 14.34 -16.80 -4.93
CA LEU A 247 13.52 -17.97 -4.67
C LEU A 247 14.42 -19.21 -4.54
N GLN A 248 14.01 -20.18 -3.71
CA GLN A 248 14.67 -21.48 -3.58
C GLN A 248 14.10 -22.53 -4.54
#